data_AF-A0A1I8Q0N6-F1
#
_entry.id   AF-A0A1I8Q0N6-F1
#
_cell.length_a   1.000
_cell.length_b   1.000
_cell.length_c   1.000
_cell.angle_alpha   90.00
_cell.angle_beta   90.00
_cell.angle_gamma   90.00
#
_symmetry.space_group_name_H-M   'P 1'
#
loop_
_entity.id
_entity.type
_entity.pdbx_description
1 polymer ?
#
loop_
_entity_poly.entity_id
_entity_poly.type
_entity_poly.pdbx_seq_one_letter_code
_entity_poly.pdbx_strand_id
1 'polypeptide(L)'
;LFSFFQWQTTEKQRSLRELGCCGFFPEFFNKQHVVDSVSVLVKKRPGSRRSFLIVLLICMALYTFQRDEGQYLYMYTAFKFQWGVDVYSTFKTVKSSAFVVAMLLGVPIMNKALNWRDTTIIFVGAWAHAIARLFYYFANTGQMFYAGAIICSLGPIVGPMIRSMTSKIVPLSERGKVFALLSVCDNAVPFISGVCYSQVYRATLNDDGKGGGGVFLLTIATQMAVFVLILSIHIILGNNSLEVPEVSETEQAIIRDPAALDTASNETVNKNAIESSQG
;
A
#
# COMPACT_ATOMS: atom_id res chain seq x y z
N LEU A 1 -6.76 -29.79 22.69
CA LEU A 1 -6.90 -29.53 21.25
C LEU A 1 -6.24 -28.22 20.76
N PHE A 2 -5.47 -27.48 21.58
CA PHE A 2 -4.81 -26.21 21.21
C PHE A 2 -3.31 -26.24 21.54
N SER A 3 -2.58 -27.24 21.06
CA SER A 3 -1.15 -27.36 21.36
C SER A 3 -0.39 -27.99 20.20
N PHE A 4 -0.31 -27.31 19.06
CA PHE A 4 0.81 -27.39 18.10
C PHE A 4 0.54 -26.53 16.84
N PHE A 5 0.39 -25.22 17.00
CA PHE A 5 0.66 -24.33 15.87
C PHE A 5 2.06 -23.77 16.07
N GLN A 6 3.04 -24.28 15.31
CA GLN A 6 4.36 -23.66 15.28
C GLN A 6 4.22 -22.30 14.59
N TRP A 7 4.24 -21.24 15.40
CA TRP A 7 4.09 -19.84 14.98
C TRP A 7 5.34 -19.26 14.27
N GLN A 8 6.20 -20.11 13.71
CA GLN A 8 7.41 -19.69 13.02
C GLN A 8 7.13 -19.53 11.52
N THR A 9 7.11 -18.28 11.06
CA THR A 9 6.96 -17.95 9.63
C THR A 9 8.27 -18.05 8.85
N THR A 10 9.39 -18.26 9.55
CA THR A 10 10.73 -18.45 8.98
C THR A 10 11.59 -19.22 10.00
N GLU A 11 12.47 -20.10 9.54
CA GLU A 11 13.41 -20.86 10.38
C GLU A 11 14.32 -20.00 11.28
N LYS A 12 14.51 -18.72 10.92
CA LYS A 12 15.31 -17.76 11.71
C LYS A 12 14.54 -17.08 12.84
N GLN A 13 13.21 -17.27 12.93
CA GLN A 13 12.36 -16.56 13.88
C GLN A 13 12.54 -17.14 15.31
N ARG A 14 13.26 -16.42 16.18
CA ARG A 14 13.42 -16.77 17.60
C ARG A 14 12.29 -16.20 18.45
N SER A 15 11.90 -16.90 19.52
CA SER A 15 10.87 -16.39 20.43
C SER A 15 11.44 -15.29 21.35
N LEU A 16 10.61 -14.32 21.74
CA LEU A 16 11.04 -13.29 22.71
C LEU A 16 11.49 -13.89 24.05
N ARG A 17 11.00 -15.08 24.40
CA ARG A 17 11.40 -15.83 25.59
C ARG A 17 12.85 -16.32 25.52
N GLU A 18 13.35 -16.60 24.31
CA GLU A 18 14.73 -17.06 24.07
C GLU A 18 15.76 -15.92 24.03
N LEU A 19 15.35 -14.69 23.71
CA LEU A 19 16.26 -13.54 23.62
C LEU A 19 16.59 -12.89 24.96
N GLY A 20 15.70 -12.99 25.96
CA GLY A 20 15.79 -12.24 27.22
C GLY A 20 15.72 -10.71 27.03
N CYS A 21 15.67 -9.95 28.13
CA CYS A 21 15.57 -8.48 28.06
C CYS A 21 16.82 -7.81 27.46
N CYS A 22 18.02 -8.37 27.68
CA CYS A 22 19.28 -7.79 27.21
C CYS A 22 19.59 -8.07 25.74
N GLY A 23 19.05 -9.16 25.16
CA GLY A 23 19.24 -9.51 23.75
C GLY A 23 18.27 -8.82 22.80
N PHE A 24 17.19 -8.22 23.32
CA PHE A 24 16.15 -7.59 22.51
C PHE A 24 16.65 -6.37 21.72
N PHE A 25 17.35 -5.43 22.36
CA PHE A 25 17.80 -4.21 21.70
C PHE A 25 18.84 -4.45 20.58
N PRO A 26 19.90 -5.27 20.80
CA PRO A 26 20.87 -5.58 19.74
C PRO A 26 20.23 -6.30 18.54
N GLU A 27 19.28 -7.21 18.78
CA GLU A 27 18.57 -7.91 17.71
C GLU A 27 17.64 -6.95 16.96
N PHE A 28 16.87 -6.12 17.68
CA PHE A 28 15.96 -5.16 17.08
C PHE A 28 16.67 -4.15 16.19
N PHE A 29 17.85 -3.67 16.60
CA PHE A 29 18.68 -2.74 15.82
C PHE A 29 19.72 -3.44 14.94
N ASN A 30 19.55 -4.74 14.67
CA ASN A 30 20.46 -5.47 13.81
C ASN A 30 20.37 -4.97 12.36
N LYS A 31 21.48 -4.45 11.84
CA LYS A 31 21.59 -3.97 10.45
C LYS A 31 21.23 -5.05 9.43
N GLN A 32 21.34 -6.32 9.79
CA GLN A 32 20.95 -7.43 8.94
C GLN A 32 19.47 -7.36 8.54
N HIS A 33 18.57 -6.87 9.40
CA HIS A 33 17.15 -6.72 9.04
C HIS A 33 16.93 -5.69 7.93
N VAL A 34 17.71 -4.61 7.92
CA VAL A 34 17.67 -3.59 6.88
C VAL A 34 18.23 -4.15 5.57
N VAL A 35 19.39 -4.80 5.64
CA VAL A 35 20.02 -5.45 4.48
C VAL A 35 19.10 -6.50 3.88
N ASP A 36 18.50 -7.35 4.72
CA ASP A 36 17.54 -8.37 4.31
C ASP A 36 16.33 -7.74 3.62
N SER A 37 15.79 -6.64 4.14
CA SER A 37 14.65 -5.96 3.53
C SER A 37 14.99 -5.38 2.17
N VAL A 38 16.13 -4.70 2.04
CA VAL A 38 16.60 -4.15 0.76
C VAL A 38 16.93 -5.26 -0.24
N SER A 39 17.47 -6.39 0.23
CA SER A 39 17.81 -7.54 -0.63
C SER A 39 16.59 -8.12 -1.36
N VAL A 40 15.39 -8.01 -0.77
CA VAL A 40 14.12 -8.47 -1.38
C VAL A 40 13.81 -7.73 -2.68
N LEU A 41 14.29 -6.50 -2.85
CA LEU A 41 14.15 -5.70 -4.07
C LEU A 41 15.09 -6.11 -5.20
N VAL A 42 16.24 -6.69 -4.83
CA VAL A 42 17.29 -7.08 -5.77
C VAL A 42 17.14 -8.54 -6.21
N LYS A 43 16.48 -9.37 -5.37
CA LYS A 43 16.24 -10.78 -5.65
C LYS A 43 15.60 -11.01 -7.02
N LYS A 44 16.21 -11.89 -7.81
CA LYS A 44 15.69 -12.28 -9.14
C LYS A 44 14.37 -13.04 -8.95
N ARG A 45 13.33 -12.61 -9.68
CA ARG A 45 12.00 -13.23 -9.67
C ARG A 45 11.63 -13.66 -11.08
N PRO A 46 10.84 -14.74 -11.26
CA PRO A 46 10.34 -15.11 -12.57
C PRO A 46 9.44 -14.01 -13.15
N GLY A 47 9.62 -13.72 -14.44
CA GLY A 47 8.88 -12.68 -15.17
C GLY A 47 9.15 -11.25 -14.69
N SER A 48 8.19 -10.36 -14.94
CA SER A 48 8.28 -8.92 -14.62
C SER A 48 7.98 -8.56 -13.16
N ARG A 49 7.90 -9.56 -12.26
CA ARG A 49 7.47 -9.39 -10.86
C ARG A 49 8.38 -8.48 -10.05
N ARG A 50 9.71 -8.53 -10.28
CA ARG A 50 10.66 -7.60 -9.64
C ARG A 50 10.37 -6.16 -10.03
N SER A 51 10.14 -5.91 -11.32
CA SER A 51 9.80 -4.59 -11.83
C SER A 51 8.48 -4.09 -11.24
N PHE A 52 7.46 -4.95 -11.14
CA PHE A 52 6.19 -4.58 -10.51
C PHE A 52 6.35 -4.20 -9.03
N LEU A 53 7.18 -4.92 -8.28
CA LEU A 53 7.47 -4.60 -6.88
C LEU A 53 8.09 -3.20 -6.74
N ILE A 54 9.09 -2.88 -7.57
CA ILE A 54 9.76 -1.57 -7.57
C ILE A 54 8.77 -0.47 -7.98
N VAL A 55 7.98 -0.71 -9.03
CA VAL A 55 6.96 0.25 -9.49
C VAL A 55 5.92 0.51 -8.42
N LEU A 56 5.47 -0.50 -7.67
CA LEU A 56 4.51 -0.32 -6.57
C LEU A 56 5.10 0.47 -5.40
N LEU A 57 6.39 0.31 -5.09
CA LEU A 57 7.07 1.14 -4.08
C LEU A 57 7.18 2.60 -4.53
N ILE A 58 7.50 2.82 -5.81
CA ILE A 58 7.51 4.17 -6.40
C ILE A 58 6.10 4.77 -6.40
N CYS A 59 5.07 3.97 -6.72
CA CYS A 59 3.67 4.40 -6.64
C CYS A 59 3.29 4.79 -5.21
N MET A 60 3.71 4.01 -4.21
CA MET A 60 3.47 4.34 -2.81
C MET A 60 4.14 5.67 -2.47
N ALA A 61 5.40 5.87 -2.85
CA ALA A 61 6.13 7.11 -2.61
C ALA A 61 5.44 8.33 -3.26
N LEU A 62 5.05 8.23 -4.53
CA LEU A 62 4.36 9.31 -5.25
C LEU A 62 2.95 9.55 -4.69
N TYR A 63 2.25 8.50 -4.26
CA TYR A 63 0.94 8.62 -3.63
C TYR A 63 1.03 9.32 -2.27
N THR A 64 2.05 9.03 -1.46
CA THR A 64 2.19 9.62 -0.12
C THR A 64 2.71 11.06 -0.18
N PHE A 65 3.40 11.41 -1.26
CA PHE A 65 3.87 12.76 -1.54
C PHE A 65 2.77 13.82 -1.36
N GLN A 66 1.52 13.55 -1.77
CA GLN A 66 0.42 14.53 -1.66
C GLN A 66 0.00 14.90 -0.23
N ARG A 67 0.46 14.20 0.81
CA ARG A 67 -0.01 14.45 2.19
C ARG A 67 0.32 15.84 2.70
N ASP A 68 1.46 16.38 2.31
CA ASP A 68 1.91 17.71 2.76
C ASP A 68 1.12 18.86 2.10
N GLU A 69 0.32 18.59 1.06
CA GLU A 69 -0.61 19.57 0.46
C GLU A 69 -1.58 20.14 1.51
N GLY A 70 -1.96 19.36 2.54
CA GLY A 70 -3.02 19.72 3.47
C GLY A 70 -2.80 21.01 4.26
N GLN A 71 -1.55 21.38 4.55
CA GLN A 71 -1.23 22.66 5.21
C GLN A 71 -1.45 23.83 4.26
N TYR A 72 -1.02 23.69 3.00
CA TYR A 72 -1.20 24.69 1.97
C TYR A 72 -2.65 24.83 1.51
N LEU A 73 -3.42 23.75 1.54
CA LEU A 73 -4.87 23.76 1.31
C LEU A 73 -5.56 24.71 2.30
N TYR A 74 -5.20 24.67 3.59
CA TYR A 74 -5.72 25.59 4.59
C TYR A 74 -5.37 27.04 4.24
N MET A 75 -4.07 27.33 4.06
CA MET A 75 -3.60 28.67 3.73
C MET A 75 -4.29 29.23 2.48
N TYR A 76 -4.40 28.41 1.42
CA TYR A 76 -5.09 28.76 0.19
C TYR A 76 -6.55 29.15 0.43
N THR A 77 -7.31 28.34 1.19
CA THR A 77 -8.71 28.65 1.49
C THR A 77 -8.88 29.87 2.41
N ALA A 78 -7.95 30.07 3.35
CA ALA A 78 -7.94 31.24 4.23
C ALA A 78 -7.74 32.53 3.42
N PHE A 79 -6.78 32.56 2.49
CA PHE A 79 -6.56 33.75 1.66
C PHE A 79 -7.66 33.95 0.61
N LYS A 80 -8.05 32.89 -0.11
CA LYS A 80 -8.96 33.01 -1.26
C LYS A 80 -10.42 33.23 -0.86
N PHE A 81 -10.90 32.53 0.17
CA PHE A 81 -12.31 32.56 0.57
C PHE A 81 -12.53 33.18 1.94
N GLN A 82 -11.46 33.67 2.60
CA GLN A 82 -11.52 34.20 3.97
C GLN A 82 -12.11 33.18 4.95
N TRP A 83 -11.81 31.89 4.72
CA TRP A 83 -12.28 30.82 5.58
C TRP A 83 -11.57 30.87 6.93
N GLY A 84 -12.37 30.96 7.99
CA GLY A 84 -11.93 30.72 9.36
C GLY A 84 -11.66 29.24 9.63
N VAL A 85 -11.09 28.97 10.80
CA VAL A 85 -10.79 27.61 11.29
C VAL A 85 -12.06 26.76 11.41
N ASP A 86 -13.18 27.38 11.76
CA ASP A 86 -14.51 26.78 11.86
C ASP A 86 -15.01 26.23 10.52
N VAL A 87 -14.95 27.03 9.45
CA VAL A 87 -15.39 26.61 8.11
C VAL A 87 -14.43 25.55 7.55
N TYR A 88 -13.12 25.76 7.70
CA TYR A 88 -12.13 24.81 7.20
C TYR A 88 -12.18 23.47 7.94
N SER A 89 -12.39 23.48 9.26
CA SER A 89 -12.55 22.25 10.04
C SER A 89 -13.80 21.48 9.61
N THR A 90 -14.92 22.17 9.38
CA THR A 90 -16.15 21.58 8.84
C THR A 90 -15.90 20.93 7.47
N PHE A 91 -15.22 21.64 6.56
CA PHE A 91 -14.81 21.10 5.26
C PHE A 91 -13.96 19.82 5.39
N LYS A 92 -12.95 19.84 6.27
CA LYS A 92 -12.12 18.64 6.54
C LYS A 92 -12.93 17.48 7.08
N THR A 93 -13.88 17.75 7.98
CA THR A 93 -14.79 16.73 8.54
C THR A 93 -15.61 16.10 7.43
N VAL A 94 -16.27 16.90 6.58
CA VAL A 94 -17.04 16.39 5.43
C VAL A 94 -16.17 15.53 4.51
N LYS A 95 -14.97 16.01 4.15
CA LYS A 95 -14.02 15.26 3.32
C LYS A 95 -13.62 13.92 3.95
N SER A 96 -13.36 13.90 5.27
CA SER A 96 -12.97 12.69 6.00
C SER A 96 -14.13 11.70 6.13
N SER A 97 -15.33 12.18 6.47
CA SER A 97 -16.54 11.36 6.55
C SER A 97 -16.88 10.73 5.20
N ALA A 98 -16.80 11.50 4.11
CA ALA A 98 -17.00 10.99 2.76
C ALA A 98 -15.98 9.89 2.43
N PHE A 99 -14.71 10.04 2.82
CA PHE A 99 -13.70 9.00 2.66
C PHE A 99 -14.06 7.72 3.42
N VAL A 100 -14.50 7.82 4.68
CA VAL A 100 -14.91 6.64 5.46
C VAL A 100 -16.03 5.87 4.77
N VAL A 101 -17.06 6.59 4.28
CA VAL A 101 -18.17 6.00 3.52
C VAL A 101 -17.67 5.35 2.23
N ALA A 102 -16.84 6.06 1.47
CA ALA A 102 -16.25 5.58 0.23
C ALA A 102 -15.36 4.34 0.44
N MET A 103 -14.65 4.25 1.56
CA MET A 103 -13.79 3.11 1.88
C MET A 103 -14.61 1.89 2.31
N LEU A 104 -15.61 2.08 3.18
CA LEU A 104 -16.45 1.01 3.69
C LEU A 104 -17.34 0.39 2.61
N LEU A 105 -17.87 1.21 1.70
CA LEU A 105 -18.79 0.76 0.66
C LEU A 105 -18.08 0.56 -0.69
N GLY A 106 -17.22 1.49 -1.08
CA GLY A 106 -16.59 1.50 -2.41
C GLY A 106 -15.66 0.31 -2.65
N VAL A 107 -14.79 -0.05 -1.70
CA VAL A 107 -13.88 -1.19 -1.87
C VAL A 107 -14.66 -2.52 -2.04
N PRO A 108 -15.62 -2.88 -1.16
CA PRO A 108 -16.40 -4.11 -1.36
C PRO A 108 -17.23 -4.09 -2.63
N ILE A 109 -17.83 -2.95 -3.01
CA ILE A 109 -18.61 -2.85 -4.26
C ILE A 109 -17.70 -3.09 -5.48
N MET A 110 -16.57 -2.38 -5.57
CA MET A 110 -15.66 -2.51 -6.70
C MET A 110 -15.07 -3.93 -6.79
N ASN A 111 -14.66 -4.50 -5.66
CA ASN A 111 -13.99 -5.80 -5.65
C ASN A 111 -14.98 -6.98 -5.74
N LYS A 112 -16.02 -7.03 -4.91
CA LYS A 112 -16.95 -8.19 -4.84
C LYS A 112 -18.13 -8.10 -5.80
N ALA A 113 -18.74 -6.92 -5.94
CA ALA A 113 -19.92 -6.77 -6.79
C ALA A 113 -19.54 -6.62 -8.27
N LEU A 114 -18.49 -5.84 -8.55
CA LEU A 114 -18.06 -5.56 -9.92
C LEU A 114 -16.87 -6.42 -10.40
N ASN A 115 -16.25 -7.20 -9.51
CA ASN A 115 -15.07 -8.04 -9.83
C ASN A 115 -13.93 -7.25 -10.49
N TRP A 116 -13.73 -5.99 -10.08
CA TRP A 116 -12.66 -5.16 -10.61
C TRP A 116 -11.30 -5.62 -10.12
N ARG A 117 -10.32 -5.56 -11.02
CA ARG A 117 -8.93 -5.86 -10.73
C ARG A 117 -8.34 -4.79 -9.80
N ASP A 118 -7.38 -5.18 -8.97
CA ASP A 118 -6.72 -4.25 -8.04
C ASP A 118 -6.14 -3.00 -8.74
N THR A 119 -5.56 -3.18 -9.93
CA THR A 119 -5.04 -2.09 -10.77
C THR A 119 -6.13 -1.12 -11.20
N THR A 120 -7.33 -1.61 -11.54
CA THR A 120 -8.48 -0.78 -11.91
C THR A 120 -8.96 0.06 -10.73
N ILE A 121 -9.00 -0.51 -9.53
CA ILE A 121 -9.39 0.21 -8.32
C ILE A 121 -8.39 1.34 -8.01
N ILE A 122 -7.09 1.07 -8.19
CA ILE A 122 -6.06 2.11 -8.05
C ILE A 122 -6.22 3.21 -9.09
N PHE A 123 -6.59 2.90 -10.34
CA PHE A 123 -6.86 3.95 -11.35
C PHE A 123 -7.93 4.92 -10.90
N VAL A 124 -9.05 4.39 -10.41
CA VAL A 124 -10.17 5.23 -9.97
C VAL A 124 -9.73 6.15 -8.84
N GLY A 125 -8.96 5.64 -7.88
CA GLY A 125 -8.42 6.46 -6.79
C GLY A 125 -7.44 7.55 -7.29
N ALA A 126 -6.50 7.22 -8.16
CA ALA A 126 -5.54 8.19 -8.69
C ALA A 126 -6.24 9.29 -9.52
N TRP A 127 -7.21 8.91 -10.35
CA TRP A 127 -8.04 9.85 -11.11
C TRP A 127 -8.89 10.73 -10.21
N ALA A 128 -9.53 10.15 -9.19
CA ALA A 128 -10.32 10.90 -8.22
C ALA A 128 -9.48 11.97 -7.51
N HIS A 129 -8.23 11.63 -7.14
CA HIS A 129 -7.30 12.61 -6.60
C HIS A 129 -6.97 13.73 -7.60
N ALA A 130 -6.64 13.38 -8.85
CA ALA A 130 -6.30 14.37 -9.88
C ALA A 130 -7.49 15.30 -10.22
N ILE A 131 -8.68 14.73 -10.47
CA ILE A 131 -9.89 15.50 -10.76
C ILE A 131 -10.22 16.44 -9.60
N ALA A 132 -10.18 15.95 -8.36
CA ALA A 132 -10.48 16.79 -7.19
C ALA A 132 -9.59 18.03 -7.12
N ARG A 133 -8.32 17.92 -7.53
CA ARG A 133 -7.40 19.07 -7.54
C ARG A 133 -7.68 20.03 -8.70
N LEU A 134 -8.24 19.58 -9.82
CA LEU A 134 -8.77 20.48 -10.84
C LEU A 134 -9.93 21.30 -10.28
N PHE A 135 -10.81 20.68 -9.49
CA PHE A 135 -11.87 21.42 -8.79
C PHE A 135 -11.29 22.46 -7.83
N TYR A 136 -10.27 22.11 -7.04
CA TYR A 136 -9.63 23.07 -6.12
C TYR A 136 -8.91 24.20 -6.86
N TYR A 137 -8.22 23.88 -7.95
CA TYR A 137 -7.46 24.83 -8.75
C TYR A 137 -8.36 25.87 -9.42
N PHE A 138 -9.46 25.43 -10.04
CA PHE A 138 -10.42 26.29 -10.73
C PHE A 138 -11.57 26.81 -9.85
N ALA A 139 -11.56 26.51 -8.56
CA ALA A 139 -12.65 26.93 -7.67
C ALA A 139 -12.74 28.44 -7.55
N ASN A 140 -13.91 28.98 -7.86
CA ASN A 140 -14.28 30.37 -7.58
C ASN A 140 -15.13 30.50 -6.32
N THR A 141 -15.68 29.39 -5.83
CA THR A 141 -16.54 29.35 -4.64
C THR A 141 -16.17 28.19 -3.72
N GLY A 142 -16.51 28.33 -2.44
CA GLY A 142 -16.33 27.26 -1.45
C GLY A 142 -17.10 25.98 -1.81
N GLN A 143 -18.25 26.09 -2.49
CA GLN A 143 -19.04 24.93 -2.91
C GLN A 143 -18.27 24.01 -3.88
N MET A 144 -17.47 24.60 -4.78
CA MET A 144 -16.62 23.83 -5.70
C MET A 144 -15.53 23.04 -4.95
N PHE A 145 -15.05 23.57 -3.83
CA PHE A 145 -14.18 22.84 -2.90
C PHE A 145 -14.91 21.64 -2.27
N TYR A 146 -16.13 21.81 -1.77
CA TYR A 146 -16.90 20.69 -1.23
C TYR A 146 -17.16 19.61 -2.28
N ALA A 147 -17.51 19.98 -3.51
CA ALA A 147 -17.65 19.02 -4.62
C ALA A 147 -16.35 18.25 -4.89
N GLY A 148 -15.22 18.97 -4.97
CA GLY A 148 -13.90 18.37 -5.10
C GLY A 148 -13.56 17.42 -3.95
N ALA A 149 -13.95 17.73 -2.71
CA ALA A 149 -13.74 16.87 -1.55
C ALA A 149 -14.53 15.56 -1.62
N ILE A 150 -15.76 15.60 -2.11
CA ILE A 150 -16.56 14.37 -2.34
C ILE A 150 -15.90 13.51 -3.41
N ILE A 151 -15.43 14.09 -4.53
CA ILE A 151 -14.68 13.33 -5.55
C ILE A 151 -13.40 12.75 -4.95
N CYS A 152 -12.65 13.56 -4.21
CA CYS A 152 -11.40 13.16 -3.55
C CYS A 152 -11.58 12.00 -2.57
N SER A 153 -12.78 11.76 -2.05
CA SER A 153 -13.04 10.72 -1.06
C SER A 153 -12.70 9.30 -1.52
N LEU A 154 -12.74 9.04 -2.84
CA LEU A 154 -12.33 7.77 -3.45
C LEU A 154 -10.81 7.64 -3.54
N GLY A 155 -10.08 8.75 -3.53
CA GLY A 155 -8.63 8.78 -3.72
C GLY A 155 -7.82 7.93 -2.72
N PRO A 156 -8.11 7.98 -1.41
CA PRO A 156 -7.33 7.25 -0.42
C PRO A 156 -7.33 5.71 -0.54
N ILE A 157 -8.21 5.15 -1.39
CA ILE A 157 -8.25 3.71 -1.71
C ILE A 157 -6.91 3.19 -2.28
N VAL A 158 -6.13 4.08 -2.92
CA VAL A 158 -4.87 3.75 -3.58
C VAL A 158 -3.87 3.10 -2.61
N GLY A 159 -3.74 3.64 -1.39
CA GLY A 159 -2.75 3.16 -0.41
C GLY A 159 -2.97 1.69 -0.01
N PRO A 160 -4.16 1.31 0.51
CA PRO A 160 -4.50 -0.07 0.83
C PRO A 160 -4.40 -1.02 -0.37
N MET A 161 -4.76 -0.57 -1.56
CA MET A 161 -4.67 -1.41 -2.77
C MET A 161 -3.22 -1.66 -3.20
N ILE A 162 -2.33 -0.65 -3.12
CA ILE A 162 -0.89 -0.84 -3.35
C ILE A 162 -0.32 -1.86 -2.36
N ARG A 163 -0.68 -1.77 -1.08
CA ARG A 163 -0.27 -2.73 -0.04
C ARG A 163 -0.76 -4.15 -0.38
N SER A 164 -2.02 -4.29 -0.77
CA SER A 164 -2.61 -5.58 -1.18
C SER A 164 -1.87 -6.19 -2.37
N MET A 165 -1.71 -5.45 -3.47
CA MET A 165 -0.98 -5.91 -4.66
C MET A 165 0.46 -6.31 -4.34
N THR A 166 1.13 -5.49 -3.53
CA THR A 166 2.52 -5.74 -3.14
C THR A 166 2.65 -7.06 -2.37
N SER A 167 1.71 -7.37 -1.48
CA SER A 167 1.69 -8.62 -0.72
C SER A 167 1.45 -9.87 -1.58
N LYS A 168 0.72 -9.72 -2.70
CA LYS A 168 0.42 -10.80 -3.65
C LYS A 168 1.62 -11.16 -4.55
N ILE A 169 2.53 -10.21 -4.80
CA ILE A 169 3.72 -10.40 -5.66
C ILE A 169 4.87 -11.11 -4.93
N VAL A 170 4.80 -11.21 -3.60
CA VAL A 170 5.87 -11.75 -2.77
C VAL A 170 5.39 -12.94 -1.93
N PRO A 171 6.26 -13.94 -1.68
CA PRO A 171 5.90 -15.06 -0.81
C PRO A 171 5.70 -14.59 0.64
N LEU A 172 4.96 -15.39 1.42
CA LEU A 172 4.66 -15.12 2.83
C LEU A 172 5.88 -14.71 3.66
N SER A 173 7.00 -15.42 3.51
CA SER A 173 8.25 -15.18 4.23
C SER A 173 8.91 -13.82 3.92
N GLU A 174 8.49 -13.13 2.85
CA GLU A 174 9.02 -11.82 2.46
C GLU A 174 8.00 -10.68 2.68
N ARG A 175 6.72 -10.97 2.97
CA ARG A 175 5.67 -9.93 3.10
C ARG A 175 6.00 -8.88 4.16
N GLY A 176 6.49 -9.30 5.32
CA GLY A 176 6.87 -8.39 6.41
C GLY A 176 7.98 -7.40 5.98
N LYS A 177 8.99 -7.92 5.26
CA LYS A 177 10.11 -7.10 4.74
C LYS A 177 9.62 -6.05 3.75
N VAL A 178 8.70 -6.42 2.87
CA VAL A 178 8.16 -5.50 1.87
C VAL A 178 7.20 -4.47 2.49
N PHE A 179 6.40 -4.85 3.49
CA PHE A 179 5.60 -3.88 4.23
C PHE A 179 6.46 -2.89 5.04
N ALA A 180 7.61 -3.33 5.55
CA ALA A 180 8.58 -2.41 6.14
C ALA A 180 9.08 -1.39 5.10
N LEU A 181 9.43 -1.82 3.88
CA LEU A 181 9.83 -0.91 2.80
C LEU A 181 8.70 0.06 2.39
N LEU A 182 7.47 -0.43 2.27
CA LEU A 182 6.30 0.44 2.02
C LEU A 182 6.14 1.48 3.13
N SER A 183 6.36 1.10 4.39
CA SER A 183 6.32 2.01 5.53
C SER A 183 7.44 3.05 5.47
N VAL A 184 8.62 2.69 4.98
CA VAL A 184 9.69 3.66 4.70
C VAL A 184 9.24 4.68 3.65
N CYS A 185 8.68 4.24 2.52
CA CYS A 185 8.11 5.16 1.52
C CYS A 185 6.99 6.05 2.12
N ASP A 186 6.19 5.49 3.03
CA ASP A 186 5.08 6.18 3.68
C ASP A 186 5.53 7.36 4.56
N ASN A 187 6.65 7.17 5.27
CA ASN A 187 7.13 8.10 6.30
C ASN A 187 8.33 8.94 5.85
N ALA A 188 9.13 8.47 4.88
CA ALA A 188 10.32 9.20 4.42
C ALA A 188 10.00 10.25 3.34
N VAL A 189 9.01 9.99 2.47
CA VAL A 189 8.64 10.95 1.42
C VAL A 189 8.20 12.30 1.98
N PRO A 190 7.41 12.40 3.07
CA PRO A 190 7.04 13.66 3.70
C PRO A 190 8.19 14.67 3.95
N PHE A 191 9.41 14.19 4.21
CA PHE A 191 10.57 15.08 4.39
C PHE A 191 10.93 15.83 3.10
N ILE A 192 10.69 15.23 1.94
CA ILE A 192 10.96 15.81 0.63
C ILE A 192 9.73 16.57 0.14
N SER A 193 8.53 15.99 0.25
CA SER A 193 7.32 16.63 -0.24
C SER A 193 7.04 17.95 0.46
N GLY A 194 7.24 18.05 1.79
CA GLY A 194 7.08 19.31 2.51
C GLY A 194 7.93 20.45 1.93
N VAL A 195 9.19 20.16 1.56
CA VAL A 195 10.07 21.13 0.89
C VAL A 195 9.52 21.50 -0.48
N CYS A 196 9.13 20.51 -1.30
CA CYS A 196 8.58 20.76 -2.63
C CYS A 196 7.30 21.61 -2.60
N TYR A 197 6.35 21.29 -1.73
CA TYR A 197 5.13 22.08 -1.57
C TYR A 197 5.44 23.50 -1.09
N SER A 198 6.38 23.66 -0.17
CA SER A 198 6.82 24.99 0.29
C SER A 198 7.37 25.83 -0.86
N GLN A 199 8.27 25.27 -1.66
CA GLN A 199 8.85 25.98 -2.80
C GLN A 199 7.81 26.30 -3.87
N VAL A 200 6.96 25.34 -4.23
CA VAL A 200 5.90 25.56 -5.23
C VAL A 200 4.86 26.56 -4.75
N TYR A 201 4.47 26.50 -3.48
CA TYR A 201 3.55 27.48 -2.90
C TYR A 201 4.15 28.87 -3.01
N ARG A 202 5.38 29.08 -2.52
CA ARG A 202 6.08 30.38 -2.58
C ARG A 202 6.25 30.89 -4.00
N ALA A 203 6.62 30.02 -4.94
CA ALA A 203 6.83 30.37 -6.34
C ALA A 203 5.53 30.72 -7.08
N THR A 204 4.37 30.35 -6.54
CA THR A 204 3.05 30.64 -7.13
C THR A 204 2.25 31.65 -6.34
N LEU A 205 2.90 32.37 -5.42
CA LEU A 205 2.36 33.58 -4.82
C LEU A 205 2.64 34.79 -5.69
N ASN A 206 1.67 35.69 -5.74
CA ASN A 206 1.80 37.01 -6.34
C ASN A 206 2.41 37.97 -5.31
N ASP A 207 2.82 39.18 -5.73
CA ASP A 207 3.44 40.18 -4.83
C ASP A 207 2.58 40.54 -3.61
N ASP A 208 1.26 40.46 -3.76
CA ASP A 208 0.26 40.65 -2.69
C ASP A 208 0.16 39.46 -1.71
N GLY A 209 0.96 38.41 -1.87
CA GLY A 209 0.84 37.16 -1.11
C GLY A 209 -0.44 36.36 -1.42
N LYS A 210 -1.12 36.69 -2.52
CA LYS A 210 -2.32 35.98 -3.02
C LYS A 210 -1.88 34.93 -4.04
N GLY A 211 -2.59 33.80 -4.12
CA GLY A 211 -2.27 32.72 -5.08
C GLY A 211 -1.99 31.40 -4.37
N GLY A 212 -0.93 30.70 -4.77
CA GLY A 212 -0.52 29.44 -4.15
C GLY A 212 -1.22 28.19 -4.71
N GLY A 213 -2.00 28.33 -5.79
CA GLY A 213 -2.71 27.21 -6.42
C GLY A 213 -1.79 26.19 -7.09
N GLY A 214 -0.50 26.51 -7.28
CA GLY A 214 0.48 25.59 -7.87
C GLY A 214 0.63 24.28 -7.10
N VAL A 215 0.34 24.27 -5.80
CA VAL A 215 0.36 23.05 -4.98
C VAL A 215 -0.60 21.98 -5.50
N PHE A 216 -1.76 22.39 -6.04
CA PHE A 216 -2.72 21.45 -6.62
C PHE A 216 -2.20 20.86 -7.93
N LEU A 217 -1.47 21.65 -8.73
CA LEU A 217 -0.83 21.16 -9.96
C LEU A 217 0.30 20.17 -9.65
N LEU A 218 1.08 20.42 -8.60
CA LEU A 218 2.10 19.48 -8.12
C LEU A 218 1.46 18.14 -7.71
N THR A 219 0.36 18.19 -6.95
CA THR A 219 -0.39 16.97 -6.62
C THR A 219 -0.92 16.29 -7.87
N ILE A 220 -1.53 17.01 -8.82
CA ILE A 220 -1.99 16.42 -10.09
C ILE A 220 -0.83 15.70 -10.79
N ALA A 221 0.33 16.33 -10.92
CA ALA A 221 1.49 15.72 -11.57
C ALA A 221 1.91 14.40 -10.90
N THR A 222 1.98 14.36 -9.57
CA THR A 222 2.35 13.13 -8.84
C THR A 222 1.28 12.04 -8.95
N GLN A 223 -0.01 12.39 -8.91
CA GLN A 223 -1.10 11.42 -9.05
C GLN A 223 -1.26 10.91 -10.48
N MET A 224 -0.97 11.74 -11.48
CA MET A 224 -0.88 11.31 -12.87
C MET A 224 0.32 10.38 -13.11
N ALA A 225 1.45 10.60 -12.42
CA ALA A 225 2.56 9.65 -12.46
C ALA A 225 2.18 8.29 -11.84
N VAL A 226 1.48 8.27 -10.69
CA VAL A 226 0.91 7.03 -10.12
C VAL A 226 -0.02 6.35 -11.13
N PHE A 227 -0.90 7.12 -11.79
CA PHE A 227 -1.81 6.60 -12.80
C PHE A 227 -1.06 5.92 -13.96
N VAL A 228 -0.04 6.59 -14.54
CA VAL A 228 0.75 6.04 -15.66
C VAL A 228 1.53 4.79 -15.25
N LEU A 229 2.11 4.78 -14.06
CA LEU A 229 2.85 3.62 -13.54
C LEU A 229 1.93 2.39 -13.36
N ILE A 230 0.75 2.60 -12.78
CA ILE A 230 -0.23 1.50 -12.61
C ILE A 230 -0.82 1.08 -13.96
N LEU A 231 -0.92 2.00 -14.92
CA LEU A 231 -1.34 1.71 -16.29
C LEU A 231 -0.33 0.82 -16.99
N SER A 232 0.94 1.12 -16.79
CA SER A 232 2.04 0.29 -17.27
C SER A 232 1.97 -1.12 -16.67
N ILE A 233 1.71 -1.24 -15.36
CA ILE A 233 1.48 -2.57 -14.74
C ILE A 233 0.26 -3.25 -15.33
N HIS A 234 -0.87 -2.56 -15.49
CA HIS A 234 -2.11 -3.15 -15.99
C HIS A 234 -1.94 -3.70 -17.42
N ILE A 235 -1.28 -2.95 -18.30
CA ILE A 235 -1.00 -3.35 -19.69
C ILE A 235 -0.05 -4.55 -19.72
N ILE A 236 1.07 -4.50 -18.98
CA ILE A 236 2.07 -5.58 -18.97
C ILE A 236 1.52 -6.84 -18.30
N LEU A 237 0.70 -6.69 -17.25
CA LEU A 237 0.08 -7.81 -16.56
C LEU A 237 -0.95 -8.50 -17.46
N GLY A 238 -1.68 -7.78 -18.32
CA GLY A 238 -2.64 -8.38 -19.25
C GLY A 238 -3.64 -9.26 -18.51
N ASN A 239 -3.89 -10.49 -18.96
CA ASN A 239 -4.73 -11.46 -18.24
C ASN A 239 -3.96 -12.35 -17.25
N ASN A 240 -2.68 -12.08 -17.01
CA ASN A 240 -1.86 -12.91 -16.14
C ASN A 240 -2.19 -12.64 -14.65
N SER A 241 -2.07 -13.68 -13.82
CA SER A 241 -2.22 -13.53 -12.37
C SER A 241 -1.00 -12.85 -11.75
N LEU A 242 -1.26 -11.88 -10.87
CA LEU A 242 -0.25 -11.20 -10.07
C LEU A 242 0.31 -12.11 -8.96
N GLU A 243 -0.46 -13.13 -8.57
CA GLU A 243 -0.22 -13.94 -7.38
C GLU A 243 0.94 -14.91 -7.59
N VAL A 244 1.84 -14.96 -6.61
CA VAL A 244 2.84 -16.02 -6.52
C VAL A 244 2.10 -17.29 -6.08
N PRO A 245 2.18 -18.40 -6.84
CA PRO A 245 1.67 -19.69 -6.36
C PRO A 245 2.35 -20.02 -5.04
N GLU A 246 1.58 -20.07 -3.96
CA GLU A 246 2.07 -20.55 -2.68
C GLU A 246 2.16 -22.07 -2.79
N VAL A 247 3.35 -22.58 -3.08
CA VAL A 247 3.62 -24.01 -2.93
C VAL A 247 3.60 -24.28 -1.44
N SER A 248 2.62 -25.04 -0.95
CA SER A 248 2.52 -25.37 0.47
C SER A 248 3.82 -26.04 0.94
N GLU A 249 4.22 -25.85 2.19
CA GLU A 249 5.43 -26.50 2.73
C GLU A 249 5.37 -28.03 2.56
N THR A 250 4.17 -28.61 2.59
CA THR A 250 3.91 -30.02 2.30
C THR A 250 4.29 -30.39 0.85
N GLU A 251 3.90 -29.59 -0.14
CA GLU A 251 4.31 -29.82 -1.54
C GLU A 251 5.81 -29.58 -1.75
N GLN A 252 6.41 -28.58 -1.10
CA GLN A 252 7.86 -28.35 -1.21
C GLN A 252 8.68 -29.48 -0.57
N ALA A 253 8.18 -30.08 0.51
CA ALA A 253 8.77 -31.28 1.12
C ALA A 253 8.64 -32.50 0.19
N ILE A 254 7.47 -32.71 -0.42
CA ILE A 254 7.22 -33.79 -1.39
C ILE A 254 8.11 -33.65 -2.64
N ILE A 255 8.36 -32.42 -3.11
CA ILE A 255 9.22 -32.16 -4.28
C ILE A 255 10.71 -32.36 -3.95
N ARG A 256 11.14 -32.05 -2.71
CA ARG A 256 12.54 -32.16 -2.29
C ARG A 256 12.96 -33.58 -1.92
N ASP A 257 12.02 -34.40 -1.46
CA ASP A 257 12.27 -35.78 -1.10
C ASP A 257 11.11 -36.69 -1.56
N PRO A 258 11.21 -37.28 -2.77
CA PRO A 258 10.22 -38.22 -3.26
C PRO A 258 10.08 -39.46 -2.37
N ALA A 259 11.07 -39.79 -1.52
CA ALA A 259 11.02 -40.94 -0.62
C ALA A 259 10.10 -40.71 0.59
N ALA A 260 9.69 -39.47 0.87
CA ALA A 260 8.69 -39.16 1.91
C ALA A 260 7.28 -39.67 1.56
N LEU A 261 7.02 -40.00 0.28
CA LEU A 261 5.78 -40.65 -0.16
C LEU A 261 5.69 -42.11 0.33
N ASP A 262 6.82 -42.81 0.44
CA ASP A 262 6.86 -44.22 0.87
C ASP A 262 6.68 -44.35 2.39
N THR A 263 7.15 -43.39 3.18
CA THR A 263 6.92 -43.38 4.64
C THR A 263 5.49 -43.00 5.00
N ALA A 264 4.91 -41.99 4.33
CA ALA A 264 3.52 -41.59 4.57
C ALA A 264 2.50 -42.65 4.11
N SER A 265 2.75 -43.32 2.97
CA SER A 265 1.90 -44.43 2.52
C SER A 265 2.02 -45.65 3.44
N ASN A 266 3.23 -46.01 3.88
CA ASN A 266 3.42 -47.12 4.81
C ASN A 266 2.82 -46.85 6.20
N GLU A 267 2.88 -45.63 6.73
CA GLU A 267 2.21 -45.30 8.00
C GLU A 267 0.68 -45.37 7.92
N THR A 268 0.11 -44.99 6.77
CA THR A 268 -1.34 -45.04 6.55
C THR A 268 -1.83 -46.48 6.38
N VAL A 269 -1.06 -47.32 5.68
CA VAL A 269 -1.34 -48.76 5.55
C VAL A 269 -1.22 -49.47 6.91
N ASN A 270 -0.23 -49.11 7.72
CA ASN A 270 -0.02 -49.75 9.03
C ASN A 270 -1.10 -49.35 10.04
N LYS A 271 -1.60 -48.11 10.01
CA LYS A 271 -2.74 -47.68 10.85
C LYS A 271 -4.04 -48.41 10.48
N ASN A 272 -4.33 -48.55 9.19
CA ASN A 272 -5.52 -49.28 8.72
C ASN A 272 -5.44 -50.80 9.00
N ALA A 273 -4.22 -51.36 9.01
CA ALA A 273 -3.99 -52.76 9.40
C ALA A 273 -4.19 -52.97 10.91
N ILE A 274 -3.82 -51.99 11.75
CA ILE A 274 -4.03 -52.06 13.21
C ILE A 274 -5.51 -51.93 13.56
N GLU A 275 -6.26 -51.04 12.91
CA GLU A 275 -7.71 -50.87 13.12
C GLU A 275 -8.53 -52.09 12.65
N SER A 276 -8.11 -52.81 11.61
CA SER A 276 -8.78 -54.04 11.17
C SER A 276 -8.50 -55.27 12.04
N SER A 277 -7.50 -55.20 12.93
CA SER A 277 -7.16 -56.28 13.88
C SER A 277 -7.83 -56.15 15.26
N GLN A 278 -8.51 -55.02 15.52
CA GLN A 278 -9.22 -54.72 16.78
C GLN A 278 -10.75 -54.76 16.63
N GLY A 279 -11.27 -55.24 15.50
CA GLY A 279 -12.71 -55.44 15.24
C GLY A 279 -13.17 -56.86 15.53
#